data_AF-A0A960PMW7-F1
#
_entry.id   AF-A0A960PMW7-F1
#
_cell.length_a   1.000
_cell.length_b   1.000
_cell.length_c   1.000
_cell.angle_alpha   90.00
_cell.angle_beta   90.00
_cell.angle_gamma   90.00
#
_symmetry.space_group_name_H-M   'P 1'
#
loop_
_entity.id
_entity.type
_entity.pdbx_description
1 polymer ?
#
loop_
_entity_poly.entity_id
_entity_poly.type
_entity_poly.pdbx_seq_one_letter_code
_entity_poly.pdbx_strand_id
1 'polypeptide(L)'
;MAPRAGAKKAAPTKKAAPKKAPAKKAAAKKAPAKKAAAKKAPAKKTAPAKKAPAKKAPVKKAVAKRPAFSASFLKAQEKALLEERATYIHQAEVLEAEASALVADFESGDVQFDEESGEGDTLSMERERDLQISAQARSAVEEIDHALAKFAAGTYGICEASDLPIPKERLEAIPWARERVEYKVGGFGRR
;
A
#
# COMPACT_ATOMS: atom_id res chain seq x y z
N MET A 1 -33.77 -47.23 38.88
CA MET A 1 -35.19 -46.91 39.08
C MET A 1 -35.40 -45.46 38.62
N ALA A 2 -36.02 -45.25 37.45
CA ALA A 2 -36.44 -43.92 36.96
C ALA A 2 -37.78 -43.53 37.62
N PRO A 3 -38.26 -42.25 37.61
CA PRO A 3 -38.78 -41.58 36.39
C PRO A 3 -38.48 -40.04 36.30
N ARG A 4 -38.19 -39.47 35.12
CA ARG A 4 -39.05 -38.79 34.09
C ARG A 4 -39.62 -37.39 34.44
N ALA A 5 -39.71 -36.62 33.34
CA ALA A 5 -40.48 -35.39 33.06
C ALA A 5 -39.73 -34.07 33.33
N GLY A 6 -39.60 -33.10 32.42
CA GLY A 6 -40.26 -32.83 31.15
C GLY A 6 -40.74 -31.37 31.17
N ALA A 7 -40.17 -30.49 30.34
CA ALA A 7 -40.77 -29.17 30.06
C ALA A 7 -40.32 -28.61 28.70
N LYS A 8 -41.32 -28.34 27.85
CA LYS A 8 -41.26 -27.67 26.54
C LYS A 8 -41.46 -26.15 26.68
N LYS A 9 -41.08 -25.42 25.61
CA LYS A 9 -41.59 -24.09 25.14
C LYS A 9 -41.11 -22.86 25.96
N ALA A 10 -40.89 -21.67 25.40
CA ALA A 10 -41.21 -21.07 24.11
C ALA A 10 -40.27 -19.87 23.83
N ALA A 11 -40.09 -19.54 22.54
CA ALA A 11 -39.56 -18.26 22.09
C ALA A 11 -40.58 -17.12 22.29
N PRO A 12 -40.15 -15.88 22.60
CA PRO A 12 -41.00 -14.70 22.44
C PRO A 12 -40.55 -13.85 21.25
N THR A 13 -41.46 -13.74 20.27
CA THR A 13 -41.47 -12.78 19.17
C THR A 13 -41.86 -11.37 19.64
N LYS A 14 -41.21 -10.37 19.02
CA LYS A 14 -41.63 -8.97 18.73
C LYS A 14 -42.50 -8.22 19.76
N LYS A 15 -41.98 -7.08 20.23
CA LYS A 15 -42.81 -5.94 20.68
C LYS A 15 -42.29 -4.63 20.07
N ALA A 16 -43.24 -3.90 19.50
CA ALA A 16 -43.09 -2.64 18.78
C ALA A 16 -42.73 -1.47 19.71
N ALA A 17 -41.96 -0.50 19.20
CA ALA A 17 -41.69 0.78 19.83
C ALA A 17 -42.28 1.93 18.97
N PRO A 18 -42.97 2.92 19.58
CA PRO A 18 -43.72 3.96 18.87
C PRO A 18 -42.85 5.16 18.46
N LYS A 19 -43.20 5.76 17.31
CA LYS A 19 -42.69 7.04 16.80
C LYS A 19 -43.19 8.21 17.66
N LYS A 20 -42.32 9.16 18.01
CA LYS A 20 -42.68 10.56 18.27
C LYS A 20 -41.48 11.51 18.02
N ALA A 21 -41.67 12.46 17.11
CA ALA A 21 -40.88 13.70 16.96
C ALA A 21 -41.33 14.72 18.05
N PRO A 22 -40.72 15.93 18.29
CA PRO A 22 -40.17 16.86 17.28
C PRO A 22 -38.95 17.78 17.64
N ALA A 23 -38.30 18.26 16.58
CA ALA A 23 -37.73 19.59 16.28
C ALA A 23 -36.97 20.48 17.30
N LYS A 24 -35.74 20.89 16.91
CA LYS A 24 -35.07 22.21 17.03
C LYS A 24 -33.68 22.09 16.36
N LYS A 25 -33.04 23.03 15.67
CA LYS A 25 -33.30 24.37 15.12
C LYS A 25 -32.07 24.65 14.22
N ALA A 26 -32.24 24.81 12.91
CA ALA A 26 -31.15 25.10 11.98
C ALA A 26 -30.93 26.63 11.87
N ALA A 27 -29.66 27.02 11.81
CA ALA A 27 -29.20 28.38 11.58
C ALA A 27 -28.88 28.60 10.09
N ALA A 28 -29.30 29.71 9.50
CA ALA A 28 -28.60 30.33 8.36
C ALA A 28 -29.04 31.79 8.19
N LYS A 29 -28.03 32.65 8.06
CA LYS A 29 -28.09 34.11 8.03
C LYS A 29 -28.50 34.66 6.66
N LYS A 30 -29.15 35.82 6.70
CA LYS A 30 -29.49 36.70 5.57
C LYS A 30 -28.24 37.25 4.85
N ALA A 31 -28.30 37.29 3.52
CA ALA A 31 -27.46 38.10 2.65
C ALA A 31 -27.99 39.55 2.56
N PRO A 32 -27.10 40.53 2.30
CA PRO A 32 -27.42 41.54 1.29
C PRO A 32 -26.24 41.88 0.34
N ALA A 33 -26.62 42.48 -0.78
CA ALA A 33 -25.86 42.74 -2.00
C ALA A 33 -24.98 44.01 -2.02
N LYS A 34 -24.28 44.20 -3.16
CA LYS A 34 -23.47 45.36 -3.66
C LYS A 34 -22.01 45.35 -3.14
N LYS A 35 -20.97 45.68 -3.92
CA LYS A 35 -20.86 46.75 -4.92
C LYS A 35 -19.59 46.59 -5.82
N ALA A 36 -19.79 46.87 -7.11
CA ALA A 36 -18.89 47.44 -8.14
C ALA A 36 -17.37 47.17 -8.11
N ALA A 37 -16.91 46.42 -9.12
CA ALA A 37 -15.57 46.53 -9.68
C ALA A 37 -15.41 47.85 -10.44
N ALA A 38 -14.37 48.62 -10.12
CA ALA A 38 -13.93 49.76 -10.91
C ALA A 38 -12.41 49.78 -10.94
N LYS A 39 -11.79 49.38 -12.06
CA LYS A 39 -10.50 49.92 -12.51
C LYS A 39 -10.48 49.98 -14.04
N LYS A 40 -10.47 51.22 -14.55
CA LYS A 40 -10.22 51.59 -15.94
C LYS A 40 -8.74 51.46 -16.29
N ALA A 41 -8.52 50.84 -17.44
CA ALA A 41 -7.66 51.20 -18.59
C ALA A 41 -6.15 51.56 -18.43
N PRO A 42 -5.31 51.20 -19.45
CA PRO A 42 -3.85 51.28 -19.43
C PRO A 42 -3.27 52.47 -20.22
N ALA A 43 -2.11 52.98 -19.80
CA ALA A 43 -1.12 53.79 -20.56
C ALA A 43 0.03 54.11 -19.56
N LYS A 44 1.32 54.23 -19.85
CA LYS A 44 2.12 54.43 -21.07
C LYS A 44 3.59 54.14 -20.70
N LYS A 45 4.36 53.74 -21.71
CA LYS A 45 5.82 53.59 -21.88
C LYS A 45 6.73 54.40 -20.93
N THR A 46 7.88 53.81 -20.52
CA THR A 46 9.25 54.10 -21.04
C THR A 46 10.34 53.40 -20.19
N ALA A 47 11.26 52.68 -20.84
CA ALA A 47 12.58 52.30 -20.30
C ALA A 47 13.55 53.50 -20.36
N PRO A 48 14.70 53.55 -19.62
CA PRO A 48 15.90 52.82 -20.06
C PRO A 48 16.92 52.36 -18.98
N ALA A 49 17.61 51.25 -19.31
CA ALA A 49 19.04 50.92 -19.13
C ALA A 49 19.81 51.20 -17.81
N LYS A 50 20.31 50.12 -17.18
CA LYS A 50 21.75 49.72 -17.05
C LYS A 50 22.02 48.90 -15.77
N LYS A 51 22.39 47.62 -15.93
CA LYS A 51 23.52 46.94 -15.25
C LYS A 51 23.66 45.50 -15.77
N ALA A 52 24.83 45.20 -16.35
CA ALA A 52 25.34 43.85 -16.58
C ALA A 52 26.18 43.42 -15.35
N PRO A 53 26.81 42.23 -15.31
CA PRO A 53 26.46 40.90 -15.80
C PRO A 53 26.49 39.85 -14.65
N ALA A 54 25.83 38.70 -14.76
CA ALA A 54 26.15 37.56 -13.89
C ALA A 54 25.91 36.22 -14.57
N LYS A 55 27.02 35.49 -14.69
CA LYS A 55 27.20 34.12 -15.19
C LYS A 55 26.09 33.18 -14.68
N LYS A 56 25.47 32.42 -15.58
CA LYS A 56 24.60 31.28 -15.22
C LYS A 56 25.27 29.96 -15.58
N ALA A 57 25.76 29.28 -14.56
CA ALA A 57 25.66 27.84 -14.33
C ALA A 57 26.10 27.56 -12.87
N PRO A 58 25.66 26.50 -12.17
CA PRO A 58 24.74 25.44 -12.58
C PRO A 58 23.56 25.22 -11.59
N VAL A 59 22.63 24.37 -12.04
CA VAL A 59 21.51 23.80 -11.30
C VAL A 59 21.99 23.16 -9.99
N LYS A 60 21.70 23.79 -8.85
CA LYS A 60 21.79 23.17 -7.50
C LYS A 60 20.48 23.36 -6.75
N LYS A 61 19.46 22.58 -7.12
CA LYS A 61 18.27 22.35 -6.27
C LYS A 61 17.82 20.89 -6.41
N ALA A 62 18.69 19.96 -6.03
CA ALA A 62 18.34 18.55 -5.83
C ALA A 62 19.20 17.91 -4.70
N VAL A 63 19.65 18.70 -3.73
CA VAL A 63 20.45 18.22 -2.59
C VAL A 63 19.85 18.76 -1.29
N ALA A 64 18.63 18.36 -0.96
CA ALA A 64 17.98 18.83 0.27
C ALA A 64 17.29 17.75 1.11
N LYS A 65 17.28 16.48 0.68
CA LYS A 65 16.65 15.39 1.45
C LYS A 65 17.40 14.07 1.38
N ARG A 66 18.72 14.08 1.14
CA ARG A 66 19.52 12.84 1.21
C ARG A 66 19.60 12.42 2.68
N PRO A 67 19.09 11.24 3.08
CA PRO A 67 19.34 10.75 4.42
C PRO A 67 20.84 10.43 4.55
N ALA A 68 21.46 10.92 5.62
CA ALA A 68 22.87 10.73 5.87
C ALA A 68 23.12 9.33 6.46
N PHE A 69 22.99 8.28 5.65
CA PHE A 69 23.46 6.94 6.00
C PHE A 69 24.95 6.80 5.67
N SER A 70 25.66 5.95 6.42
CA SER A 70 27.07 5.67 6.14
C SER A 70 27.22 4.87 4.85
N ALA A 71 28.34 5.05 4.15
CA ALA A 71 28.61 4.31 2.91
C ALA A 71 28.72 2.79 3.13
N SER A 72 29.19 2.36 4.31
CA SER A 72 29.24 0.95 4.71
C SER A 72 27.84 0.36 4.88
N PHE A 73 26.93 1.12 5.49
CA PHE A 73 25.53 0.71 5.66
C PHE A 73 24.83 0.52 4.33
N LEU A 74 25.00 1.46 3.38
CA LEU A 74 24.39 1.36 2.06
C LEU A 74 24.86 0.11 1.28
N LYS A 75 26.15 -0.22 1.35
CA LYS A 75 26.70 -1.44 0.72
C LYS A 75 26.18 -2.72 1.37
N ALA A 76 26.11 -2.75 2.71
CA ALA A 76 25.56 -3.89 3.43
C ALA A 76 24.08 -4.10 3.05
N GLN A 77 23.34 -3.00 2.91
CA GLN A 77 21.93 -3.03 2.55
C GLN A 77 21.68 -3.47 1.10
N GLU A 78 22.48 -2.99 0.16
CA GLU A 78 22.41 -3.43 -1.25
C GLU A 78 22.68 -4.93 -1.36
N LYS A 79 23.69 -5.44 -0.64
CA LYS A 79 23.96 -6.87 -0.57
C LYS A 79 22.77 -7.65 0.00
N ALA A 80 22.21 -7.20 1.11
CA ALA A 80 21.03 -7.83 1.72
C ALA A 80 19.83 -7.85 0.77
N LEU A 81 19.58 -6.75 0.03
CA LEU A 81 18.49 -6.69 -0.96
C LEU A 81 18.68 -7.71 -2.09
N LEU A 82 19.91 -7.92 -2.55
CA LEU A 82 20.20 -8.91 -3.60
C LEU A 82 20.02 -10.35 -3.10
N GLU A 83 20.43 -10.64 -1.87
CA GLU A 83 20.23 -11.95 -1.22
C GLU A 83 18.74 -12.25 -1.01
N GLU A 84 17.98 -11.26 -0.51
CA GLU A 84 16.53 -11.36 -0.33
C GLU A 84 15.82 -11.53 -1.68
N ARG A 85 16.23 -10.77 -2.72
CA ARG A 85 15.68 -10.90 -4.08
C ARG A 85 15.82 -12.33 -4.60
N ALA A 86 17.00 -12.93 -4.47
CA ALA A 86 17.24 -14.29 -4.90
C ALA A 86 16.35 -15.29 -4.15
N THR A 87 16.16 -15.06 -2.85
CA THR A 87 15.29 -15.89 -1.99
C THR A 87 13.83 -15.82 -2.43
N TYR A 88 13.27 -14.63 -2.63
CA TYR A 88 11.87 -14.47 -3.05
C TYR A 88 11.62 -14.95 -4.49
N ILE A 89 12.59 -14.80 -5.39
CA ILE A 89 12.49 -15.35 -6.75
C ILE A 89 12.41 -16.88 -6.68
N HIS A 90 13.32 -17.51 -5.96
CA HIS A 90 13.31 -18.96 -5.79
C HIS A 90 12.00 -19.45 -5.14
N GLN A 91 11.50 -18.75 -4.11
CA GLN A 91 10.21 -19.07 -3.50
C GLN A 91 9.05 -18.97 -4.50
N ALA A 92 9.01 -17.92 -5.32
CA ALA A 92 7.98 -17.77 -6.34
C ALA A 92 8.02 -18.90 -7.38
N GLU A 93 9.21 -19.26 -7.86
CA GLU A 93 9.40 -20.33 -8.84
C GLU A 93 8.99 -21.69 -8.29
N VAL A 94 9.36 -22.00 -7.05
CA VAL A 94 8.98 -23.27 -6.39
C VAL A 94 7.48 -23.37 -6.22
N LEU A 95 6.83 -22.35 -5.67
CA LEU A 95 5.38 -22.36 -5.43
C LEU A 95 4.57 -22.44 -6.73
N GLU A 96 5.07 -21.84 -7.81
CA GLU A 96 4.43 -21.99 -9.13
C GLU A 96 4.64 -23.39 -9.72
N ALA A 97 5.81 -23.98 -9.54
CA ALA A 97 6.07 -25.35 -9.96
C ALA A 97 5.17 -26.33 -9.19
N GLU A 98 5.00 -26.14 -7.88
CA GLU A 98 4.07 -26.92 -7.04
C GLU A 98 2.62 -26.75 -7.53
N ALA A 99 2.15 -25.51 -7.73
CA ALA A 99 0.83 -25.23 -8.26
C ALA A 99 0.59 -25.82 -9.67
N SER A 100 1.63 -25.88 -10.51
CA SER A 100 1.57 -26.48 -11.84
C SER A 100 1.60 -28.01 -11.78
N ALA A 101 2.34 -28.61 -10.84
CA ALA A 101 2.40 -30.04 -10.64
C ALA A 101 1.03 -30.60 -10.20
N LEU A 102 0.32 -29.89 -9.30
CA LEU A 102 -1.04 -30.26 -8.89
C LEU A 102 -2.02 -30.35 -10.07
N VAL A 103 -1.86 -29.51 -11.10
CA VAL A 103 -2.68 -29.59 -12.33
C VAL A 103 -2.26 -30.78 -13.19
N ALA A 104 -0.95 -31.01 -13.36
CA ALA A 104 -0.44 -32.12 -14.15
C ALA A 104 -0.86 -33.48 -13.56
N ASP A 105 -0.85 -33.61 -12.24
CA ASP A 105 -1.33 -34.81 -11.54
C ASP A 105 -2.83 -35.02 -11.76
N PHE A 106 -3.63 -33.94 -11.77
CA PHE A 106 -5.06 -34.01 -12.07
C PHE A 106 -5.36 -34.38 -13.54
N GLU A 107 -4.63 -33.78 -14.50
CA GLU A 107 -4.81 -34.03 -15.94
C GLU A 107 -4.30 -35.41 -16.38
N SER A 108 -3.41 -36.04 -15.59
CA SER A 108 -2.82 -37.36 -15.89
C SER A 108 -3.83 -38.52 -15.90
N GLY A 109 -5.04 -38.33 -15.37
CA GLY A 109 -6.17 -39.26 -15.54
C GLY A 109 -6.07 -40.58 -14.77
N ASP A 110 -5.01 -40.80 -13.97
CA ASP A 110 -4.85 -41.99 -13.11
C ASP A 110 -5.63 -41.91 -11.79
N VAL A 111 -6.16 -40.72 -11.44
CA VAL A 111 -7.16 -40.55 -10.37
C VAL A 111 -8.53 -40.93 -10.92
N GLN A 112 -8.95 -42.18 -10.69
CA GLN A 112 -10.34 -42.57 -10.87
C GLN A 112 -11.21 -41.63 -10.01
N PHE A 113 -11.91 -40.72 -10.68
CA PHE A 113 -12.93 -39.88 -10.08
C PHE A 113 -14.08 -40.78 -9.63
N ASP A 114 -13.91 -41.40 -8.47
CA ASP A 114 -15.04 -41.88 -7.69
C ASP A 114 -15.73 -40.62 -7.15
N GLU A 115 -16.98 -40.40 -7.57
CA GLU A 115 -17.78 -39.20 -7.32
C GLU A 115 -17.96 -38.87 -5.82
N GLU A 116 -17.48 -39.73 -4.92
CA GLU A 116 -17.42 -39.56 -3.47
C GLU A 116 -16.13 -38.88 -2.96
N SER A 117 -15.05 -38.80 -3.75
CA SER A 117 -13.79 -38.19 -3.31
C SER A 117 -13.82 -36.66 -3.44
N GLY A 118 -14.20 -35.98 -2.36
CA GLY A 118 -14.10 -34.51 -2.24
C GLY A 118 -12.68 -33.94 -2.29
N GLU A 119 -11.69 -34.69 -2.77
CA GLU A 119 -10.27 -34.31 -2.87
C GLU A 119 -9.99 -33.29 -3.99
N GLY A 120 -10.86 -33.20 -5.01
CA GLY A 120 -10.73 -32.18 -6.07
C GLY A 120 -10.88 -30.75 -5.55
N ASP A 121 -11.75 -30.55 -4.56
CA ASP A 121 -11.94 -29.24 -3.92
C ASP A 121 -10.71 -28.85 -3.08
N THR A 122 -10.11 -29.81 -2.36
CA THR A 122 -8.91 -29.55 -1.56
C THR A 122 -7.70 -29.22 -2.42
N LEU A 123 -7.48 -29.96 -3.52
CA LEU A 123 -6.39 -29.67 -4.47
C LEU A 123 -6.55 -28.30 -5.15
N SER A 124 -7.78 -27.91 -5.47
CA SER A 124 -8.09 -26.60 -6.03
C SER A 124 -7.76 -25.47 -5.05
N MET A 125 -8.08 -25.66 -3.76
CA MET A 125 -7.76 -24.71 -2.69
C MET A 125 -6.24 -24.61 -2.43
N GLU A 126 -5.54 -25.73 -2.46
CA GLU A 126 -4.07 -25.78 -2.29
C GLU A 126 -3.37 -25.04 -3.45
N ARG A 127 -3.78 -25.33 -4.68
CA ARG A 127 -3.29 -24.61 -5.86
C ARG A 127 -3.54 -23.11 -5.77
N GLU A 128 -4.74 -22.68 -5.38
CA GLU A 128 -5.05 -21.25 -5.23
C GLU A 128 -4.20 -20.61 -4.13
N ARG A 129 -3.96 -21.32 -3.02
CA ARG A 129 -3.07 -20.87 -1.96
C ARG A 129 -1.65 -20.67 -2.49
N ASP A 130 -1.09 -21.61 -3.24
CA ASP A 130 0.28 -21.53 -3.76
C ASP A 130 0.42 -20.41 -4.80
N LEU A 131 -0.59 -20.22 -5.66
CA LEU A 131 -0.66 -19.08 -6.57
C LEU A 131 -0.74 -17.74 -5.84
N GLN A 132 -1.48 -17.67 -4.73
CA GLN A 132 -1.55 -16.45 -3.93
C GLN A 132 -0.20 -16.14 -3.24
N ILE A 133 0.48 -17.15 -2.70
CA ILE A 133 1.77 -16.96 -2.03
C ILE A 133 2.86 -16.60 -3.06
N SER A 134 2.89 -17.25 -4.23
CA SER A 134 3.82 -16.91 -5.31
C SER A 134 3.59 -15.48 -5.84
N ALA A 135 2.33 -15.05 -5.97
CA ALA A 135 2.01 -13.67 -6.31
C ALA A 135 2.49 -12.67 -5.25
N GLN A 136 2.35 -13.00 -3.96
CA GLN A 136 2.89 -12.19 -2.87
C GLN A 136 4.43 -12.12 -2.92
N ALA A 137 5.10 -13.24 -3.17
CA ALA A 137 6.56 -13.29 -3.32
C ALA A 137 7.04 -12.42 -4.49
N ARG A 138 6.36 -12.47 -5.63
CA ARG A 138 6.63 -11.56 -6.77
C ARG A 138 6.44 -10.10 -6.43
N SER A 139 5.37 -9.76 -5.72
CA SER A 139 5.15 -8.38 -5.25
C SER A 139 6.28 -7.91 -4.33
N ALA A 140 6.80 -8.79 -3.46
CA ALA A 140 7.98 -8.47 -2.64
C ALA A 140 9.23 -8.23 -3.49
N VAL A 141 9.45 -9.02 -4.55
CA VAL A 141 10.55 -8.79 -5.52
C VAL A 141 10.41 -7.41 -6.18
N GLU A 142 9.21 -7.00 -6.57
CA GLU A 142 8.97 -5.66 -7.14
C GLU A 142 9.31 -4.55 -6.13
N GLU A 143 8.97 -4.72 -4.85
CA GLU A 143 9.35 -3.77 -3.80
C GLU A 143 10.88 -3.68 -3.65
N ILE A 144 11.58 -4.82 -3.74
CA ILE A 144 13.05 -4.89 -3.68
C ILE A 144 13.67 -4.21 -4.91
N ASP A 145 13.20 -4.50 -6.12
CA ASP A 145 13.68 -3.89 -7.36
C ASP A 145 13.46 -2.36 -7.35
N HIS A 146 12.33 -1.91 -6.79
CA HIS A 146 12.08 -0.50 -6.57
C HIS A 146 13.08 0.13 -5.57
N ALA A 147 13.44 -0.58 -4.50
CA ALA A 147 14.47 -0.12 -3.57
C ALA A 147 15.85 -0.01 -4.25
N LEU A 148 16.22 -0.99 -5.08
CA LEU A 148 17.45 -0.97 -5.89
C LEU A 148 17.45 0.21 -6.88
N ALA A 149 16.31 0.54 -7.50
CA ALA A 149 16.18 1.72 -8.34
C ALA A 149 16.44 3.03 -7.55
N LYS A 150 16.01 3.10 -6.27
CA LYS A 150 16.32 4.23 -5.39
C LYS A 150 17.80 4.32 -5.00
N PHE A 151 18.52 3.20 -4.94
CA PHE A 151 19.98 3.23 -4.81
C PHE A 151 20.64 3.87 -6.04
N ALA A 152 20.22 3.48 -7.25
CA ALA A 152 20.71 4.08 -8.49
C ALA A 152 20.41 5.58 -8.58
N ALA A 153 19.24 6.02 -8.09
CA ALA A 153 18.87 7.44 -8.00
C ALA A 153 19.53 8.20 -6.82
N GLY A 154 20.15 7.49 -5.87
CA GLY A 154 20.72 8.09 -4.65
C GLY A 154 19.68 8.64 -3.66
N THR A 155 18.42 8.21 -3.76
CA THR A 155 17.28 8.63 -2.93
C THR A 155 16.82 7.53 -1.95
N TYR A 156 17.63 6.49 -1.76
CA TYR A 156 17.36 5.40 -0.84
C TYR A 156 17.10 5.89 0.60
N GLY A 157 16.11 5.28 1.26
CA GLY A 157 15.69 5.60 2.62
C GLY A 157 14.92 6.91 2.78
N ILE A 158 14.36 7.46 1.69
CA ILE A 158 13.37 8.55 1.74
C ILE A 158 11.97 7.95 1.62
N CYS A 159 11.08 8.33 2.55
CA CYS A 159 9.68 7.93 2.56
C CYS A 159 8.91 8.56 1.41
N GLU A 160 8.16 7.78 0.63
CA GLU A 160 7.36 8.30 -0.50
C GLU A 160 6.15 9.13 -0.06
N ALA A 161 5.54 8.79 1.07
CA ALA A 161 4.34 9.48 1.55
C ALA A 161 4.63 10.84 2.19
N SER A 162 5.83 11.02 2.77
CA SER A 162 6.15 12.19 3.60
C SER A 162 7.46 12.88 3.26
N ASP A 163 8.20 12.34 2.28
CA ASP A 163 9.54 12.79 1.87
C ASP A 163 10.58 12.90 3.01
N LEU A 164 10.28 12.31 4.17
CA LEU A 164 11.12 12.38 5.34
C LEU A 164 12.00 11.11 5.41
N PRO A 165 13.18 11.19 6.05
CA PRO A 165 14.08 10.05 6.16
C PRO A 165 13.42 8.90 6.93
N ILE A 166 13.55 7.68 6.41
CA ILE A 166 13.09 6.46 7.08
C ILE A 166 14.07 6.15 8.23
N PRO A 167 13.57 5.82 9.44
CA PRO A 167 14.43 5.49 10.57
C PRO A 167 15.30 4.26 10.26
N LYS A 168 16.55 4.26 10.74
CA LYS A 168 17.54 3.19 10.48
C LYS A 168 17.04 1.82 10.93
N GLU A 169 16.45 1.76 12.12
CA GLU A 169 15.90 0.53 12.72
C GLU A 169 14.91 -0.18 11.78
N ARG A 170 14.15 0.59 10.98
CA ARG A 170 13.22 0.02 9.99
C ARG A 170 13.93 -0.54 8.77
N LEU A 171 14.99 0.14 8.30
CA LEU A 171 15.77 -0.33 7.15
C LEU A 171 16.64 -1.55 7.52
N GLU A 172 17.05 -1.65 8.78
CA GLU A 172 17.71 -2.82 9.34
C GLU A 172 16.77 -4.03 9.42
N ALA A 173 15.51 -3.82 9.79
CA ALA A 173 14.51 -4.89 9.84
C ALA A 173 13.95 -5.27 8.46
N ILE A 174 13.64 -4.28 7.63
CA ILE A 174 13.03 -4.45 6.30
C ILE A 174 13.77 -3.53 5.29
N PRO A 175 14.76 -4.07 4.55
CA PRO A 175 15.57 -3.34 3.59
C PRO A 175 14.78 -2.57 2.51
N TRP A 176 13.67 -3.14 2.03
CA TRP A 176 12.91 -2.61 0.90
C TRP A 176 11.78 -1.65 1.33
N ALA A 177 11.75 -1.21 2.59
CA ALA A 177 10.69 -0.37 3.10
C ALA A 177 10.55 0.97 2.34
N ARG A 178 9.35 1.22 1.77
CA ARG A 178 9.03 2.44 1.00
C ARG A 178 8.62 3.65 1.84
N GLU A 179 8.06 3.37 3.02
CA GLU A 179 7.41 4.36 3.87
C GLU A 179 7.86 4.21 5.33
N ARG A 180 7.58 5.21 6.17
CA ARG A 180 7.76 5.13 7.63
C ARG A 180 6.64 4.31 8.28
N VAL A 181 6.92 3.75 9.46
CA VAL A 181 5.96 2.91 10.23
C VAL A 181 4.62 3.64 10.42
N GLU A 182 4.68 4.91 10.84
CA GLU A 182 3.51 5.74 11.14
C GLU A 182 2.57 5.89 9.93
N TYR A 183 3.13 6.03 8.73
CA TYR A 183 2.35 6.18 7.49
C TYR A 183 1.83 4.84 6.97
N LYS A 184 2.62 3.77 7.09
CA LYS A 184 2.23 2.42 6.68
C LYS A 184 1.07 1.87 7.54
N VAL A 185 1.11 2.08 8.85
CA VAL A 185 0.12 1.56 9.81
C VAL A 185 -1.06 2.52 9.97
N GLY A 186 -0.85 3.83 9.90
CA GLY A 186 -1.86 4.84 10.19
C GLY A 186 -2.91 5.06 9.09
N GLY A 187 -2.86 4.33 7.97
CA GLY A 187 -3.82 4.49 6.87
C GLY A 187 -3.78 5.88 6.20
N PHE A 188 -2.69 6.64 6.40
CA PHE A 188 -2.52 7.98 5.85
C PHE A 188 -2.19 8.00 4.34
N GLY A 189 -1.85 6.85 3.74
CA GLY A 189 -1.45 6.73 2.34
C GLY A 189 -2.49 6.17 1.37
N ARG A 190 -3.67 5.73 1.83
CA ARG A 190 -4.74 5.19 0.97
C ARG A 190 -6.12 5.69 1.41
N ARG A 191 -6.46 6.91 1.03
CA ARG A 191 -7.84 7.44 1.01
C ARG A 191 -8.06 8.27 -0.23
#